data_AF-A0A0P0GFM4-F1
#
_entry.id   AF-A0A0P0GFM4-F1
#
_cell.length_a   1.000
_cell.length_b   1.000
_cell.length_c   1.000
_cell.angle_alpha   90.00
_cell.angle_beta   90.00
_cell.angle_gamma   90.00
#
_symmetry.space_group_name_H-M   'P 1'
#
loop_
_entity.id
_entity.type
_entity.pdbx_description
1 polymer ?
#
loop_
_entity_poly.entity_id
_entity_poly.type
_entity_poly.pdbx_seq_one_letter_code
_entity_poly.pdbx_strand_id
1 'polypeptide(L)'
;MRLTIDDKDALSPSKSGEITVTAQRKLTWEDYGTGIYTSELFGQAWEQPILKAKEGNIYKLPDCITEGYPMVFTLSENGQTLVNWDLQATGYKHATYGMVYFTPTDMQRQGNKLLFAMRGAVAVEGGYGILYSGFTETLELPE
;
A
#
# COMPACT_ATOMS: atom_id res chain seq x y z
N MET A 1 17.09 -7.47 11.20
CA MET A 1 17.62 -8.46 12.16
C MET A 1 18.92 -7.91 12.74
N ARG A 2 19.17 -8.13 14.04
CA ARG A 2 20.36 -7.63 14.74
C ARG A 2 21.28 -8.82 15.04
N LEU A 3 22.52 -8.75 14.58
CA LEU A 3 23.56 -9.73 14.88
C LEU A 3 24.60 -9.05 15.77
N THR A 4 24.88 -9.65 16.93
CA THR A 4 25.90 -9.19 17.87
C THR A 4 27.02 -10.22 17.95
N ILE A 5 28.26 -9.73 18.04
CA ILE A 5 29.40 -10.59 18.34
C ILE A 5 29.61 -10.55 19.85
N ASP A 6 29.41 -11.69 20.51
CA ASP A 6 29.49 -11.78 21.97
C ASP A 6 30.94 -11.83 22.49
N ASP A 7 31.91 -12.19 21.63
CA ASP A 7 33.33 -12.18 21.95
C ASP A 7 34.00 -10.84 21.62
N LYS A 8 34.41 -10.12 22.66
CA LYS A 8 34.99 -8.77 22.56
C LYS A 8 36.42 -8.75 22.05
N ASP A 9 37.12 -9.88 22.10
CA ASP A 9 38.50 -10.01 21.60
C ASP A 9 38.53 -10.41 20.11
N ALA A 10 37.38 -10.79 19.54
CA ALA A 10 37.17 -11.11 18.13
C ALA A 10 36.58 -9.95 17.31
N LEU A 11 36.56 -8.73 17.85
CA LEU A 11 36.06 -7.55 17.15
C LEU A 11 37.00 -7.14 16.00
N SER A 12 36.42 -6.60 14.92
CA SER A 12 37.21 -5.99 13.85
C SER A 12 38.09 -4.84 14.39
N PRO A 13 39.16 -4.42 13.68
CA PRO A 13 39.98 -3.27 14.09
C PRO A 13 39.18 -1.98 14.36
N SER A 14 37.99 -1.87 13.77
CA SER A 14 37.03 -0.78 13.93
C SER A 14 36.16 -0.88 15.20
N LYS A 15 36.30 -1.95 16.00
CA LYS A 15 35.51 -2.26 17.23
C LYS A 15 33.99 -2.34 17.02
N SER A 16 33.54 -2.60 15.79
CA SER A 16 32.10 -2.71 15.49
C SER A 16 31.62 -4.13 15.84
N GLY A 17 30.92 -4.27 16.97
CA GLY A 17 30.36 -5.53 17.48
C GLY A 17 28.89 -5.76 17.10
N GLU A 18 28.35 -4.91 16.22
CA GLU A 18 26.95 -4.94 15.83
C GLU A 18 26.81 -4.66 14.34
N ILE A 19 26.09 -5.54 13.64
CA ILE A 19 25.71 -5.36 12.26
C ILE A 19 24.18 -5.36 12.19
N THR A 20 23.61 -4.29 11.65
CA THR A 20 22.20 -4.24 11.30
C THR A 20 22.03 -4.81 9.90
N VAL A 21 21.43 -5.99 9.79
CA VAL A 21 21.08 -6.60 8.51
C VAL A 21 19.63 -6.28 8.20
N THR A 22 19.44 -5.44 7.18
CA THR A 22 18.13 -5.10 6.61
C THR A 22 17.90 -5.97 5.38
N ALA A 23 17.20 -7.08 5.55
CA ALA A 23 16.77 -7.90 4.41
C ALA A 23 15.41 -7.39 3.93
N GLN A 24 15.36 -6.74 2.78
CA GLN A 24 14.10 -6.50 2.07
C GLN A 24 13.82 -7.74 1.22
N ARG A 25 12.83 -8.54 1.63
CA ARG A 25 12.41 -9.71 0.86
C ARG A 25 11.67 -9.21 -0.38
N LYS A 26 12.17 -9.56 -1.57
CA LYS A 26 11.47 -9.32 -2.83
C LYS A 26 10.12 -10.03 -2.76
N LEU A 27 9.04 -9.28 -2.96
CA LEU A 27 7.68 -9.85 -3.00
C LEU A 27 7.49 -10.63 -4.29
N THR A 28 6.92 -11.82 -4.16
CA THR A 28 6.53 -12.66 -5.29
C THR A 28 5.03 -12.51 -5.49
N TRP A 29 4.63 -11.83 -6.55
CA TRP A 29 3.22 -11.58 -6.86
C TRP A 29 2.60 -12.77 -7.59
N GLU A 30 1.44 -13.21 -7.11
CA GLU A 30 0.57 -14.18 -7.79
C GLU A 30 -0.75 -13.53 -8.14
N ASP A 31 -1.37 -14.03 -9.21
CA ASP A 31 -2.74 -13.66 -9.56
C ASP A 31 -3.69 -14.16 -8.46
N TYR A 32 -4.43 -13.23 -7.87
CA TYR A 32 -5.46 -13.50 -6.87
C TYR A 32 -6.85 -13.58 -7.50
N GLY A 33 -7.00 -13.12 -8.75
CA GLY A 33 -8.25 -13.03 -9.48
C GLY A 33 -8.63 -11.59 -9.79
N THR A 34 -9.80 -11.43 -10.43
CA THR A 34 -10.36 -10.14 -10.81
C THR A 34 -11.53 -9.80 -9.90
N GLY A 35 -11.43 -8.66 -9.23
CA GLY A 35 -12.48 -8.09 -8.40
C GLY A 35 -13.15 -6.90 -9.07
N ILE A 36 -13.94 -6.14 -8.30
CA ILE A 36 -14.49 -4.85 -8.73
C ILE A 36 -13.94 -3.75 -7.84
N TYR A 37 -13.32 -2.74 -8.44
CA TYR A 37 -12.95 -1.52 -7.75
C TYR A 37 -13.99 -0.44 -8.04
N THR A 38 -14.55 0.16 -7.00
CA THR A 38 -15.51 1.26 -7.08
C THR A 38 -14.91 2.49 -6.45
N SER A 39 -14.74 3.53 -7.26
CA SER A 39 -14.30 4.84 -6.81
C SER A 39 -15.46 5.79 -6.62
N GLU A 40 -15.68 6.16 -5.37
CA GLU A 40 -16.61 7.25 -5.03
C GLU A 40 -16.05 8.60 -5.48
N LEU A 41 -14.73 8.81 -5.43
CA LEU A 41 -14.13 10.09 -5.87
C LEU A 41 -14.43 10.37 -7.35
N PHE A 42 -14.40 9.34 -8.20
CA PHE A 42 -14.64 9.45 -9.62
C PHE A 42 -16.06 9.05 -10.05
N GLY A 43 -16.87 8.49 -9.13
CA GLY A 43 -18.23 8.03 -9.41
C GLY A 43 -18.31 6.87 -10.41
N GLN A 44 -17.30 6.01 -10.47
CA GLN A 44 -17.19 4.91 -11.44
C GLN A 44 -16.72 3.62 -10.77
N ALA A 45 -17.02 2.49 -11.42
CA ALA A 45 -16.56 1.16 -11.02
C ALA A 45 -16.06 0.39 -12.24
N TRP A 46 -15.03 -0.45 -12.04
CA TRP A 46 -14.43 -1.26 -13.10
C TRP A 46 -13.89 -2.58 -12.54
N GLU A 47 -13.69 -3.54 -13.45
CA GLU A 47 -12.99 -4.79 -13.15
C GLU A 47 -11.53 -4.51 -12.82
N GLN A 48 -11.08 -5.00 -11.67
CA GLN A 48 -9.74 -4.75 -11.15
C GLN A 48 -9.01 -6.08 -10.97
N PRO A 49 -7.97 -6.37 -11.75
CA PRO A 49 -7.04 -7.47 -11.46
C PRO A 49 -6.40 -7.24 -10.08
N ILE A 50 -6.30 -8.30 -9.29
CA ILE A 50 -5.70 -8.25 -7.95
C ILE A 50 -4.54 -9.23 -7.94
N LEU A 51 -3.38 -8.77 -7.51
CA LEU A 51 -2.24 -9.61 -7.22
C LEU A 51 -2.08 -9.74 -5.71
N LYS A 52 -1.71 -10.93 -5.24
CA LYS A 52 -1.37 -11.18 -3.84
C LYS A 52 0.07 -11.66 -3.73
N ALA A 53 0.81 -11.15 -2.75
CA ALA A 53 2.15 -11.62 -2.48
C ALA A 53 2.14 -13.00 -1.80
N LYS A 54 3.06 -13.89 -2.18
CA LYS A 54 3.25 -15.19 -1.49
C LYS A 54 3.64 -15.04 -0.03
N GLU A 55 4.35 -13.96 0.27
CA GLU A 55 4.99 -13.75 1.55
C GLU A 55 4.03 -13.26 2.65
N GLY A 56 2.76 -12.96 2.31
CA GLY A 56 1.75 -12.57 3.30
C GLY A 56 0.48 -11.97 2.70
N ASN A 57 -0.30 -11.28 3.54
CA ASN A 57 -1.53 -10.59 3.11
C ASN A 57 -1.25 -9.21 2.52
N ILE A 58 -0.33 -9.17 1.55
CA ILE A 58 0.01 -7.96 0.80
C ILE A 58 -0.65 -8.09 -0.58
N TYR A 59 -1.44 -7.08 -0.93
CA TYR A 59 -2.22 -7.03 -2.16
C TYR A 59 -1.69 -5.90 -3.03
N LYS A 60 -1.77 -6.09 -4.34
CA LYS A 60 -1.41 -5.11 -5.35
C LYS A 60 -2.51 -5.02 -6.40
N LEU A 61 -2.97 -3.81 -6.67
CA LEU A 61 -3.90 -3.46 -7.71
C LEU A 61 -3.10 -2.80 -8.84
N PRO A 62 -2.66 -3.55 -9.87
CA PRO A 62 -2.01 -2.96 -11.04
C PRO A 62 -2.97 -2.00 -11.74
N ASP A 63 -2.43 -0.87 -12.20
CA ASP A 63 -3.10 0.06 -13.12
C ASP A 63 -4.51 0.49 -12.67
N CYS A 64 -4.70 0.63 -11.36
CA CYS A 64 -6.03 0.78 -10.77
C CYS A 64 -6.74 2.05 -11.23
N ILE A 65 -6.13 3.21 -11.00
CA ILE A 65 -6.68 4.50 -11.47
C ILE A 65 -6.06 4.88 -12.82
N THR A 66 -4.74 4.70 -12.96
CA THR A 66 -3.97 5.05 -14.15
C THR A 66 -2.91 3.99 -14.40
N GLU A 67 -2.70 3.66 -15.67
CA GLU A 67 -1.64 2.74 -16.10
C GLU A 67 -0.25 3.18 -15.60
N GLY A 68 0.54 2.23 -15.10
CA GLY A 68 1.85 2.44 -14.51
C GLY A 68 1.84 2.83 -13.03
N TYR A 69 0.66 3.02 -12.42
CA TYR A 69 0.51 3.44 -11.03
C TYR A 69 -0.24 2.39 -10.19
N PRO A 70 0.45 1.33 -9.74
CA PRO A 70 -0.17 0.31 -8.91
C PRO A 70 -0.45 0.83 -7.49
N MET A 71 -1.52 0.32 -6.88
CA MET A 71 -1.78 0.49 -5.45
C MET A 71 -1.42 -0.79 -4.69
N VAL A 72 -0.77 -0.66 -3.54
CA VAL A 72 -0.31 -1.77 -2.69
C VAL A 72 -0.76 -1.53 -1.27
N PHE A 73 -1.33 -2.55 -0.65
CA PHE A 73 -1.74 -2.49 0.74
C PHE A 73 -1.57 -3.82 1.43
N THR A 74 -1.45 -3.78 2.76
CA THR A 74 -1.25 -4.95 3.60
C THR A 74 -2.43 -5.07 4.57
N LEU A 75 -3.04 -6.24 4.61
CA LEU A 75 -4.04 -6.58 5.62
C LEU A 75 -3.41 -7.39 6.76
N SER A 76 -4.11 -7.45 7.88
CA SER A 76 -3.79 -8.34 9.01
C SER A 76 -3.78 -9.81 8.57
N GLU A 77 -3.17 -10.70 9.37
CA GLU A 77 -3.08 -12.14 9.05
C GLU A 77 -4.47 -12.79 8.82
N ASN A 78 -5.48 -12.36 9.59
CA ASN A 78 -6.87 -12.79 9.41
C ASN A 78 -7.63 -12.03 8.30
N GLY A 79 -6.97 -11.11 7.60
CA GLY A 79 -7.51 -10.32 6.49
C GLY A 79 -8.63 -9.34 6.88
N GLN A 80 -8.82 -9.05 8.17
CA GLN A 80 -9.94 -8.24 8.65
C GLN A 80 -9.65 -6.74 8.74
N THR A 81 -8.41 -6.35 8.97
CA THR A 81 -8.04 -4.94 9.17
C THR A 81 -6.90 -4.52 8.24
N LEU A 82 -6.88 -3.24 7.89
CA LEU A 82 -5.75 -2.65 7.18
C LEU A 82 -4.57 -2.47 8.13
N VAL A 83 -3.41 -3.00 7.74
CA VAL A 83 -2.15 -2.90 8.50
C VAL A 83 -1.24 -1.83 7.91
N ASN A 84 -1.14 -1.76 6.57
CA ASN A 84 -0.31 -0.75 5.91
C ASN A 84 -0.89 -0.32 4.57
N TRP A 85 -0.87 0.99 4.30
CA TRP A 85 -1.11 1.59 3.00
C TRP A 85 -0.44 2.96 2.98
N ASP A 86 0.78 2.99 2.45
CA ASP A 86 1.54 4.24 2.35
C ASP A 86 0.90 5.20 1.34
N LEU A 87 1.24 6.49 1.44
CA LEU A 87 0.82 7.50 0.48
C LEU A 87 1.26 7.08 -0.94
N GLN A 88 0.29 6.86 -1.83
CA GLN A 88 0.56 6.27 -3.15
C GLN A 88 0.06 7.16 -4.28
N ALA A 89 0.92 7.39 -5.27
CA ALA A 89 0.58 8.16 -6.45
C ALA A 89 -0.49 7.41 -7.27
N THR A 90 -1.55 8.11 -7.66
CA THR A 90 -2.67 7.53 -8.41
C THR A 90 -2.47 7.58 -9.92
N GLY A 91 -1.51 8.39 -10.39
CA GLY A 91 -1.35 8.73 -11.81
C GLY A 91 -2.30 9.83 -12.30
N TYR A 92 -3.43 10.03 -11.61
CA TYR A 92 -4.36 11.12 -11.89
C TYR A 92 -3.75 12.47 -11.52
N LYS A 93 -3.88 13.46 -12.42
CA LYS A 93 -3.39 14.82 -12.23
C LYS A 93 -4.57 15.78 -12.14
N HIS A 94 -4.73 16.41 -10.98
CA HIS A 94 -5.62 17.55 -10.83
C HIS A 94 -5.10 18.75 -11.63
N ALA A 95 -5.98 19.43 -12.35
CA ALA A 95 -5.62 20.52 -13.27
C ALA A 95 -4.80 21.64 -12.60
N THR A 96 -5.08 21.95 -11.34
CA THR A 96 -4.42 23.04 -10.59
C THR A 96 -3.30 22.56 -9.69
N TYR A 97 -3.42 21.35 -9.13
CA TYR A 97 -2.60 20.91 -8.00
C TYR A 97 -1.66 19.74 -8.34
N GLY A 98 -1.72 19.23 -9.57
CA GLY A 98 -0.84 18.17 -10.04
C GLY A 98 -1.25 16.77 -9.56
N MET A 99 -0.26 15.90 -9.38
CA MET A 99 -0.46 14.49 -9.06
C MET A 99 -1.25 14.32 -7.76
N VAL A 100 -2.33 13.56 -7.82
CA VAL A 100 -3.11 13.16 -6.65
C VAL A 100 -2.56 11.86 -6.10
N TYR A 101 -2.43 11.82 -4.79
CA TYR A 101 -1.97 10.67 -4.02
C TYR A 101 -3.10 10.19 -3.13
N PHE A 102 -3.21 8.89 -2.94
CA PHE A 102 -4.20 8.27 -2.08
C PHE A 102 -3.57 7.78 -0.78
N THR A 103 -4.28 8.01 0.31
CA THR A 103 -3.95 7.48 1.63
C THR A 103 -5.25 7.20 2.41
N PRO A 104 -5.44 5.98 2.94
CA PRO A 104 -6.61 5.66 3.74
C PRO A 104 -6.45 6.19 5.17
N THR A 105 -7.59 6.51 5.78
CA THR A 105 -7.68 6.80 7.22
C THR A 105 -8.18 5.60 8.01
N ASP A 106 -8.97 4.73 7.38
CA ASP A 106 -9.53 3.53 7.99
C ASP A 106 -9.95 2.53 6.92
N MET A 107 -10.22 1.29 7.33
CA MET A 107 -10.75 0.25 6.47
C MET A 107 -11.75 -0.64 7.22
N GLN A 108 -12.87 -0.93 6.56
CA GLN A 108 -13.88 -1.87 7.03
C GLN A 108 -14.02 -3.04 6.05
N ARG A 109 -14.25 -4.23 6.59
CA ARG A 109 -14.55 -5.43 5.79
C ARG A 109 -16.01 -5.84 5.93
N GLN A 110 -16.66 -6.08 4.79
CA GLN A 110 -18.03 -6.57 4.69
C GLN A 110 -18.05 -7.77 3.74
N GLY A 111 -17.87 -8.98 4.27
CA GLY A 111 -17.74 -10.20 3.45
C GLY A 111 -16.49 -10.17 2.56
N ASN A 112 -16.69 -10.20 1.24
CA ASN A 112 -15.63 -10.05 0.24
C ASN A 112 -15.30 -8.58 -0.09
N LYS A 113 -16.02 -7.60 0.47
CA LYS A 113 -15.80 -6.17 0.21
C LYS A 113 -14.88 -5.54 1.25
N LEU A 114 -13.90 -4.78 0.76
CA LEU A 114 -13.03 -3.92 1.55
C LEU A 114 -13.41 -2.47 1.25
N LEU A 115 -13.86 -1.73 2.27
CA LEU A 115 -14.25 -0.34 2.18
C LEU A 115 -13.15 0.50 2.83
N PHE A 116 -12.44 1.29 2.03
CA PHE A 116 -11.36 2.17 2.48
C PHE A 116 -11.90 3.59 2.61
N ALA A 117 -11.89 4.14 3.81
CA ALA A 117 -12.14 5.57 3.99
C ALA A 117 -10.89 6.34 3.55
N MET A 118 -10.99 7.14 2.50
CA MET A 118 -9.84 7.64 1.76
C MET A 118 -9.68 9.16 1.83
N ARG A 119 -8.43 9.60 1.66
CA ARG A 119 -8.06 10.98 1.38
C ARG A 119 -7.25 11.05 0.10
N GLY A 120 -7.53 12.08 -0.69
CA GLY A 120 -6.72 12.50 -1.82
C GLY A 120 -5.80 13.63 -1.38
N ALA A 121 -4.49 13.48 -1.56
CA ALA A 121 -3.50 14.48 -1.21
C ALA A 121 -2.73 14.94 -2.45
N VAL A 122 -2.14 16.12 -2.38
CA VAL A 122 -1.29 16.71 -3.42
C VAL A 122 -0.02 17.26 -2.78
N ALA A 123 1.08 17.30 -3.54
CA ALA A 123 2.33 17.85 -3.03
C ALA A 123 2.22 19.37 -2.83
N VAL A 124 2.68 19.86 -1.67
CA VAL A 124 2.75 21.28 -1.33
C VAL A 124 4.01 21.51 -0.51
N GLU A 125 4.83 22.49 -0.91
CA GLU A 125 6.04 23.00 -0.23
C GLU A 125 6.64 22.09 0.87
N GLY A 126 7.37 21.04 0.45
CA GLY A 126 8.09 20.15 1.38
C GLY A 126 7.25 19.06 2.05
N GLY A 127 5.96 18.92 1.68
CA GLY A 127 5.06 17.90 2.21
C GLY A 127 3.84 17.64 1.32
N TYR A 128 2.75 17.24 1.97
CA TYR A 128 1.49 16.89 1.30
C TYR A 128 0.30 17.58 1.99
N GLY A 129 -0.60 18.12 1.19
CA GLY A 129 -1.84 18.74 1.62
C GLY A 129 -3.03 17.90 1.17
N ILE A 130 -4.08 17.83 2.00
CA ILE A 130 -5.29 17.09 1.65
C ILE A 130 -6.14 17.93 0.69
N LEU A 131 -6.39 17.38 -0.50
CA LEU A 131 -7.25 17.95 -1.54
C LEU A 131 -8.68 17.38 -1.47
N TYR A 132 -8.81 16.08 -1.24
CA TYR A 132 -10.09 15.37 -1.15
C TYR A 132 -10.17 14.61 0.17
N SER A 133 -11.35 14.61 0.80
CA SER A 133 -11.61 13.85 2.01
C SER A 133 -13.08 13.44 2.10
N GLY A 134 -13.37 12.43 2.91
CA GLY A 134 -14.75 12.00 3.18
C GLY A 134 -15.37 11.12 2.11
N PHE A 135 -14.56 10.45 1.28
CA PHE A 135 -15.02 9.49 0.27
C PHE A 135 -14.51 8.08 0.60
N THR A 136 -15.21 7.07 0.09
CA THR A 136 -14.90 5.65 0.29
C THR A 136 -14.53 4.99 -1.03
N GLU A 137 -13.37 4.35 -1.08
CA GLU A 137 -12.99 3.47 -2.19
C GLU A 137 -13.33 2.04 -1.79
N THR A 138 -14.02 1.30 -2.65
CA THR A 138 -14.44 -0.08 -2.35
C THR A 138 -13.75 -1.05 -3.28
N LEU A 139 -13.10 -2.07 -2.72
CA LEU A 139 -12.60 -3.23 -3.45
C LEU A 139 -13.43 -4.46 -3.10
N GLU A 140 -14.15 -5.00 -4.07
CA GLU A 140 -14.78 -6.31 -3.98
C GLU A 140 -13.79 -7.39 -4.43
N LEU A 141 -13.43 -8.30 -3.55
CA LEU A 141 -12.52 -9.42 -3.85
C LEU A 141 -13.26 -10.52 -4.64
N PRO A 142 -12.56 -11.28 -5.51
CA PRO A 142 -13.11 -12.44 -6.19
C PRO A 142 -13.62 -13.47 -5.18
N GLU A 143 -14.70 -14.19 -5.54
CA GLU A 143 -15.30 -15.28 -4.75
C GLU A 143 -14.40 -16.51 -4.64
#